data_AF-A0A240BXZ4-F1
#
_entry.id   AF-A0A240BXZ4-F1
#
_cell.length_a   1.000
_cell.length_b   1.000
_cell.length_c   1.000
_cell.angle_alpha   90.00
_cell.angle_beta   90.00
_cell.angle_gamma   90.00
#
_symmetry.space_group_name_H-M   'P 1'
#
loop_
_entity.id
_entity.type
_entity.pdbx_description
1 polymer ?
#
loop_
_entity_poly.entity_id
_entity_poly.type
_entity_poly.pdbx_seq_one_letter_code
_entity_poly.pdbx_strand_id
1 'polypeptide(L)'
;MKRIFLACVALCCSLPSAARLDLEYHAAPPQDNKIPEEYKKKRSALQHRIWSAEGLALADERAIEREQQRAAAEQERKRRQAPLYGQRNCRKAYSKDARRQAACFASHPQY
;
A
#
# COMPACT_ATOMS: atom_id res chain seq x y z
N MET A 1 -0.79 -64.30 -38.54
CA MET A 1 -0.91 -63.24 -39.57
C MET A 1 -2.24 -62.47 -39.55
N LYS A 2 -3.42 -63.07 -39.29
CA LYS A 2 -4.72 -62.34 -39.35
C LYS A 2 -5.03 -61.41 -38.15
N ARG A 3 -4.45 -61.66 -36.97
CA ARG A 3 -4.76 -60.90 -35.73
C ARG A 3 -4.09 -59.52 -35.68
N ILE A 4 -2.93 -59.37 -36.32
CA ILE A 4 -2.15 -58.12 -36.34
C ILE A 4 -2.83 -57.08 -37.24
N PHE A 5 -3.36 -57.52 -38.39
CA PHE A 5 -4.11 -56.66 -39.30
C PHE A 5 -5.36 -56.05 -38.64
N LEU A 6 -6.11 -56.83 -37.87
CA LEU A 6 -7.31 -56.33 -37.17
C LEU A 6 -6.96 -55.32 -36.07
N ALA A 7 -5.84 -55.52 -35.36
CA ALA A 7 -5.36 -54.56 -34.37
C ALA A 7 -4.90 -53.24 -35.02
N CYS A 8 -4.22 -53.30 -36.17
CA CYS A 8 -3.82 -52.10 -36.92
C CYS A 8 -5.01 -51.30 -37.45
N VAL A 9 -6.05 -51.97 -37.95
CA VAL A 9 -7.27 -51.29 -38.45
C VAL A 9 -8.03 -50.63 -37.28
N ALA A 10 -8.12 -51.28 -36.13
CA ALA A 10 -8.74 -50.71 -34.94
C ALA A 10 -7.97 -49.48 -34.39
N LEU A 11 -6.63 -49.49 -34.46
CA LEU A 11 -5.79 -48.36 -34.06
C LEU A 11 -5.95 -47.14 -34.99
N CYS A 12 -6.13 -47.38 -36.30
CA CYS A 12 -6.33 -46.30 -37.27
C CYS A 12 -7.69 -45.60 -37.14
N CYS A 13 -8.73 -46.32 -36.67
CA CYS A 13 -10.07 -45.76 -36.51
C CYS A 13 -10.26 -44.89 -35.24
N SER A 14 -9.36 -44.98 -34.25
CA SER A 14 -9.46 -44.22 -32.99
C SER A 14 -8.61 -42.95 -32.92
N LEU A 15 -7.67 -42.77 -33.86
CA LEU A 15 -6.84 -41.57 -34.00
C LEU A 15 -7.58 -40.29 -34.48
N PRO A 16 -8.60 -40.34 -35.36
CA PRO A 16 -9.18 -39.11 -35.93
C PRO A 16 -10.08 -38.33 -34.95
N SER A 17 -10.57 -38.96 -33.88
CA SER A 17 -11.37 -38.28 -32.85
C SER A 17 -10.53 -37.41 -31.92
N ALA A 18 -9.31 -37.85 -31.58
CA ALA A 18 -8.37 -37.06 -30.77
C ALA A 18 -7.82 -35.85 -31.54
N ALA A 19 -7.53 -36.01 -32.84
CA ALA A 19 -7.04 -34.93 -33.70
C ALA A 19 -8.09 -33.83 -33.97
N ARG A 20 -9.39 -34.17 -33.95
CA ARG A 20 -10.47 -33.19 -34.09
C ARG A 20 -10.62 -32.28 -32.88
N LEU A 21 -10.47 -32.83 -31.67
CA LEU A 21 -10.59 -32.06 -30.43
C LEU A 21 -9.47 -31.02 -30.30
N ASP A 22 -8.26 -31.37 -30.74
CA ASP A 22 -7.11 -30.45 -30.71
C ASP A 22 -7.26 -29.29 -31.72
N LEU A 23 -7.89 -29.54 -32.87
CA LEU A 23 -8.20 -28.50 -33.87
C LEU A 23 -9.30 -27.53 -33.41
N GLU A 24 -10.30 -28.02 -32.67
CA GLU A 24 -11.39 -27.20 -32.13
C GLU A 24 -10.93 -26.36 -30.92
N TYR A 25 -10.03 -26.89 -30.09
CA TYR A 25 -9.47 -26.15 -28.96
C TYR A 25 -8.56 -24.98 -29.39
N HIS A 26 -7.89 -25.12 -30.54
CA HIS A 26 -7.10 -24.07 -31.18
C HIS A 26 -7.85 -23.33 -32.30
N ALA A 27 -9.19 -23.41 -32.33
CA ALA A 27 -9.98 -22.67 -33.29
C ALA A 27 -9.62 -21.17 -33.25
N ALA A 28 -9.50 -20.57 -34.45
CA ALA A 28 -9.20 -19.16 -34.57
C ALA A 28 -10.20 -18.35 -33.73
N PRO A 29 -9.74 -17.34 -32.96
CA PRO A 29 -10.65 -16.51 -32.19
C PRO A 29 -11.74 -15.95 -33.13
N PRO A 30 -13.01 -15.93 -32.69
CA PRO A 30 -14.11 -15.51 -33.55
C PRO A 30 -13.80 -14.14 -34.15
N GLN A 31 -14.05 -13.99 -35.46
CA GLN A 31 -13.75 -12.76 -36.22
C GLN A 31 -14.38 -11.50 -35.59
N ASP A 32 -15.41 -11.66 -34.77
CA ASP A 32 -16.12 -10.58 -34.09
C ASP A 32 -15.82 -10.49 -32.59
N ASN A 33 -14.59 -10.81 -32.18
CA ASN A 33 -14.11 -10.54 -30.81
C ASN A 33 -13.80 -9.05 -30.61
N LYS A 34 -14.70 -8.17 -31.09
CA LYS A 34 -14.58 -6.73 -30.92
C LYS A 34 -14.97 -6.39 -29.49
N ILE A 35 -14.00 -5.87 -28.74
CA ILE A 35 -14.25 -5.31 -27.41
C ILE A 35 -15.36 -4.24 -27.56
N PRO A 36 -16.51 -4.38 -26.87
CA PRO A 36 -17.61 -3.44 -26.99
C PRO A 36 -17.16 -2.00 -26.68
N GLU A 37 -17.62 -1.03 -27.46
CA GLU A 37 -17.28 0.38 -27.25
C GLU A 37 -17.72 0.89 -25.86
N GLU A 38 -18.83 0.37 -25.34
CA GLU A 38 -19.24 0.64 -23.96
C GLU A 38 -18.21 0.17 -22.93
N TYR A 39 -17.58 -0.98 -23.16
CA TYR A 39 -16.53 -1.49 -22.28
C TYR A 39 -15.29 -0.59 -22.35
N LYS A 40 -14.87 -0.18 -23.55
CA LYS A 40 -13.74 0.76 -23.71
C LYS A 40 -14.01 2.11 -23.06
N LYS A 41 -15.23 2.62 -23.18
CA LYS A 41 -15.65 3.90 -22.56
C LYS A 41 -15.69 3.79 -21.03
N LYS A 42 -16.23 2.71 -20.48
CA LYS A 42 -16.18 2.43 -19.04
C LYS A 42 -14.75 2.28 -18.53
N ARG A 43 -13.90 1.58 -19.27
CA ARG A 43 -12.50 1.34 -18.90
C ARG A 43 -11.62 2.57 -19.02
N SER A 44 -11.85 3.45 -19.99
CA SER A 44 -11.14 4.73 -20.13
C SER A 44 -11.60 5.77 -19.10
N ALA A 45 -12.87 5.73 -18.69
CA ALA A 45 -13.39 6.56 -17.60
C ALA A 45 -12.80 6.18 -16.23
N LEU A 46 -12.33 4.93 -16.07
CA LEU A 46 -11.48 4.53 -14.97
C LEU A 46 -10.06 5.09 -15.23
N GLN A 47 -9.89 6.39 -15.01
CA GLN A 47 -8.55 6.98 -14.89
C GLN A 47 -7.91 6.43 -13.61
N HIS A 48 -7.28 5.27 -13.72
CA HIS A 48 -6.36 4.82 -12.70
C HIS A 48 -5.23 5.86 -12.67
N ARG A 49 -5.04 6.54 -11.53
CA ARG A 49 -3.81 7.32 -11.33
C ARG A 49 -2.66 6.32 -11.51
N ILE A 50 -1.96 6.44 -12.63
CA ILE A 50 -0.72 5.70 -12.84
C ILE A 50 0.21 6.23 -11.76
N TRP A 51 0.44 5.45 -10.72
CA TRP A 51 1.50 5.73 -9.77
C TRP A 51 2.83 5.54 -10.50
N SER A 52 3.29 6.62 -11.15
CA SER A 52 4.65 6.65 -11.65
C SER A 52 5.61 6.58 -10.46
N ALA A 53 6.71 5.85 -10.61
CA ALA A 53 7.73 5.76 -9.57
C ALA A 53 8.24 7.16 -9.17
N GLU A 54 8.35 8.08 -10.14
CA GLU A 54 8.70 9.48 -9.92
C GLU A 54 7.65 10.23 -9.07
N GLY A 55 6.35 10.00 -9.31
CA GLY A 55 5.27 10.63 -8.55
C GLY A 55 5.17 10.10 -7.13
N LEU A 56 5.49 8.82 -6.92
CA LEU A 56 5.62 8.22 -5.59
C LEU A 56 6.83 8.78 -4.83
N ALA A 57 8.00 8.84 -5.46
CA ALA A 57 9.21 9.38 -4.84
C ALA A 57 9.03 10.84 -4.39
N LEU A 58 8.43 11.68 -5.24
CA LEU A 58 8.15 13.08 -4.90
C LEU A 58 7.12 13.21 -3.76
N ALA A 59 6.13 12.31 -3.70
CA ALA A 59 5.15 12.30 -2.63
C ALA A 59 5.77 11.90 -1.28
N ASP A 60 6.70 10.94 -1.30
CA ASP A 60 7.45 10.47 -0.14
C ASP A 60 8.40 11.55 0.40
N GLU A 61 9.18 12.20 -0.47
CA GLU A 61 10.05 13.33 -0.08
C GLU A 61 9.24 14.42 0.64
N ARG A 62 8.10 14.81 0.07
CA ARG A 62 7.19 15.79 0.69
C ARG A 62 6.57 15.29 1.99
N ALA A 63 6.37 13.98 2.15
CA ALA A 63 5.88 13.41 3.40
C ALA A 63 6.94 13.50 4.50
N ILE A 64 8.19 13.16 4.17
CA ILE A 64 9.34 13.26 5.07
C ILE A 64 9.55 14.69 5.54
N GLU A 65 9.55 15.68 4.63
CA GLU A 65 9.68 17.09 5.01
C GLU A 65 8.60 17.54 5.99
N ARG A 66 7.35 17.12 5.76
CA ARG A 66 6.23 17.44 6.66
C ARG A 66 6.40 16.80 8.03
N GLU A 67 6.92 15.57 8.11
CA GLU A 67 7.21 14.93 9.39
C GLU A 67 8.34 15.62 10.14
N GLN A 68 9.40 16.03 9.44
CA GLN A 68 10.51 16.77 10.03
C GLN A 68 10.03 18.12 10.60
N GLN A 69 9.20 18.86 9.87
CA GLN A 69 8.60 20.10 10.35
C GLN A 69 7.73 19.88 11.59
N ARG A 70 6.92 18.81 11.60
CA ARG A 70 6.10 18.45 12.77
C ARG A 70 6.96 18.09 13.97
N ALA A 71 8.02 17.32 13.78
CA ALA A 71 8.95 16.94 14.83
C ALA A 71 9.65 18.17 15.44
N ALA A 72 10.11 19.10 14.60
CA ALA A 72 10.72 20.34 15.06
C ALA A 72 9.73 21.20 15.86
N ALA A 73 8.51 21.38 15.35
CA ALA A 73 7.46 22.12 16.05
C ALA A 73 7.06 21.45 17.38
N GLU A 74 7.00 20.11 17.42
CA GLU A 74 6.71 19.39 18.65
C GLU A 74 7.85 19.51 19.67
N GLN A 75 9.10 19.45 19.21
CA GLN A 75 10.27 19.62 20.08
C GLN A 75 10.30 21.03 20.67
N GLU A 76 10.00 22.06 19.87
CA GLU A 76 9.89 23.43 20.36
C GLU A 76 8.75 23.57 21.36
N ARG A 77 7.58 22.98 21.08
CA ARG A 77 6.45 22.95 22.02
C ARG A 77 6.85 22.28 23.34
N LYS A 78 7.56 21.14 23.29
CA LYS A 78 8.05 20.45 24.49
C LYS A 78 9.03 21.32 25.28
N ARG A 79 9.97 22.01 24.61
CA ARG A 79 10.89 22.94 25.27
C ARG A 79 10.15 24.07 25.98
N ARG A 80 9.15 24.68 25.32
CA ARG A 80 8.32 25.74 25.92
C ARG A 80 7.49 25.24 27.11
N GLN A 81 7.01 24.00 27.06
CA GLN A 81 6.17 23.43 28.12
C GLN A 81 6.95 22.80 29.28
N ALA A 82 8.20 22.36 29.07
CA ALA A 82 9.05 21.75 30.09
C ALA A 82 9.13 22.55 31.40
N PRO A 83 9.38 23.87 31.40
CA PRO A 83 9.41 24.65 32.64
C PRO A 83 8.03 24.71 33.33
N LEU A 84 6.94 24.78 32.56
CA LEU A 84 5.57 24.81 33.11
C LEU A 84 5.22 23.51 33.84
N TYR A 85 5.62 22.36 33.29
CA TYR A 85 5.43 21.06 33.94
C TYR A 85 6.26 20.94 35.23
N GLY A 86 7.53 21.36 35.21
CA GLY A 86 8.39 21.39 36.40
C GLY A 86 7.78 22.23 37.52
N GLN A 87 7.29 23.43 37.20
CA GLN A 87 6.62 24.30 38.15
C GLN A 87 5.32 23.69 38.71
N ARG A 88 4.48 23.12 37.84
CA ARG A 88 3.23 22.46 38.29
C ARG A 88 3.54 21.31 39.27
N ASN A 89 4.61 20.56 39.03
CA ASN A 89 5.04 19.47 39.89
C ASN A 89 5.56 19.98 41.24
N CYS A 90 6.37 21.03 41.26
CA CYS A 90 6.81 21.68 42.51
C CYS A 90 5.63 22.14 43.36
N ARG A 91 4.63 22.78 42.74
CA ARG A 91 3.40 23.22 43.41
C ARG A 91 2.60 22.07 43.99
N LYS A 92 2.51 20.94 43.28
CA LYS A 92 1.80 19.75 43.75
C LYS A 92 2.55 19.07 44.90
N ALA A 93 3.87 18.90 44.78
CA ALA A 93 4.69 18.20 45.75
C ALA A 93 4.86 18.95 47.07
N TYR A 94 4.98 20.28 47.03
CA TYR A 94 5.27 21.12 48.21
C TYR A 94 4.14 22.09 48.56
N SER A 95 2.89 21.70 48.29
CA SER A 95 1.70 22.55 48.52
C SER A 95 1.53 23.06 49.96
N LYS A 96 2.11 22.39 50.94
CA LYS A 96 2.03 22.73 52.39
C LYS A 96 3.32 23.35 52.95
N ASP A 97 4.39 23.43 52.16
CA ASP A 97 5.69 23.93 52.60
C ASP A 97 6.24 24.96 51.59
N ALA A 98 5.97 26.23 51.90
CA ALA A 98 6.33 27.35 51.03
C ALA A 98 7.86 27.48 50.82
N ARG A 99 8.69 27.09 51.80
CA ARG A 99 10.16 27.17 51.65
C ARG A 99 10.66 26.11 50.68
N ARG A 100 10.20 24.87 50.81
CA ARG A 100 10.55 23.79 49.87
C ARG A 100 9.98 24.04 48.48
N GLN A 101 8.79 24.62 48.41
CA GLN A 101 8.18 25.01 47.15
C GLN A 101 9.01 26.07 46.41
N ALA A 102 9.43 27.14 47.10
CA ALA A 102 10.28 28.19 46.53
C ALA A 102 11.64 27.64 46.08
N ALA A 103 12.25 26.74 46.87
CA ALA A 103 13.50 26.08 46.50
C ALA A 103 13.37 25.21 45.23
N CYS A 104 12.27 24.46 45.10
CA CYS A 104 11.98 23.65 43.90
C CYS A 104 11.71 24.52 42.66
N PHE A 105 11.05 25.67 42.81
CA PHE A 105 10.87 26.61 41.71
C PHE A 105 12.19 27.23 41.26
N ALA A 106 13.09 27.56 42.20
CA ALA A 106 14.42 28.09 41.88
C ALA A 106 15.28 27.09 41.10
N SER A 107 15.08 25.78 41.26
CA SER A 107 15.75 24.74 40.44
C SER A 107 15.15 24.54 39.04
N HIS A 108 14.02 25.18 38.72
CA HIS A 108 13.40 25.17 37.39
C HIS A 108 13.30 26.59 36.81
N PRO A 109 14.43 27.22 36.44
CA PRO A 109 14.44 28.57 35.89
C PRO A 109 13.64 28.63 34.58
N GLN A 110 12.78 29.65 34.47
CA GLN A 110 12.14 30.03 33.22
C GLN A 110 13.18 30.84 32.43
N TYR A 111 13.82 30.22 31.44
CA TYR A 111 14.56 30.95 30.42
C TYR A 111 13.64 31.36 29.29
#